data_AF-A0A7S2I7H6-F1
#
_entry.id   AF-A0A7S2I7H6-F1
#
_cell.length_a   1.000
_cell.length_b   1.000
_cell.length_c   1.000
_cell.angle_alpha   90.00
_cell.angle_beta   90.00
_cell.angle_gamma   90.00
#
_symmetry.space_group_name_H-M   'P 1'
#
loop_
_entity.id
_entity.type
_entity.pdbx_description
1 polymer ?
#
loop_
_entity_poly.entity_id
_entity_poly.type
_entity_poly.pdbx_seq_one_letter_code
_entity_poly.pdbx_strand_id
1 'polypeptide(L)'
;ISVVLYFRLVNSRVWSVNGHLNKALSKGPLTTTWIWNLHSDAHDFDLQQGSVALITRKVFSSNIAHLSLVFFWLGGMHLNGAYFSNYSAWLKDPKHSLPSAHNVWSLVGQDILNSDVGGYFQGIYITSGLFQLWRSEGLVTQVHLKYACAASLIGTIISCCGSYYHMHVKWSTVSFYKKFKSLSIHHSAVLFGLGSLSWCGHLIHISVPLNRLLDSGVDPSQMPCPQDLLSLDLMRSEMMESGFGIGSSDYLSILGFAGTLAQCKLLNPSTGSVFLGQVAAHHFSIGVVFIMGSIIGIRYRSYHRIGEKISRATAPLANSWHAQLSINLAITGSLSIAFAHIVYAIPVYPYCASDYPTVLCLFTHHMWIGGKLIVGAGAHASIFMIRDMHCYSKNYCNSFILQLILNHRDVIIANLVWVSVANGFHSFGLYIHNDTLQALGRPEDIFSDNSIQLKPVFAAWVQSLGIVSFDIEVLDGKVVRLTQELGTADFMVHHIHAFTIHTTLLILLKGVVNARSSRLVNDKLELGFRYPCDGPGRGGTCQISPWDHIYLAVFWMYNSLSVVLFHYFWKMESDVWGVYDTSSQKIMHISGGDFSVNSGTINGWLRDLLWSQAAQVIQSYGTSISGYGLIFIGAH
;
A
#
# COMPACT_ATOMS: atom_id res chain seq x y z
N ILE A 1 -24.83 2.47 34.30
CA ILE A 1 -25.42 3.43 33.33
C ILE A 1 -26.46 2.64 32.55
N SER A 2 -27.76 2.88 32.80
CA SER A 2 -28.84 2.11 32.16
C SER A 2 -28.78 2.23 30.62
N VAL A 3 -29.02 1.15 29.89
CA VAL A 3 -29.04 1.08 28.41
C VAL A 3 -29.91 2.21 27.79
N VAL A 4 -30.97 2.61 28.50
CA VAL A 4 -31.87 3.73 28.13
C VAL A 4 -31.15 5.08 28.03
N LEU A 5 -30.12 5.34 28.84
CA LEU A 5 -29.33 6.57 28.77
C LEU A 5 -28.38 6.59 27.56
N TYR A 6 -27.98 5.43 27.05
CA TYR A 6 -27.05 5.31 25.94
C TYR A 6 -27.69 5.76 24.61
N PHE A 7 -28.96 5.44 24.39
CA PHE A 7 -29.70 5.82 23.18
C PHE A 7 -30.51 7.12 23.29
N ARG A 8 -30.51 7.78 24.46
CA ARG A 8 -31.26 9.04 24.70
C ARG A 8 -30.86 10.19 23.76
N LEU A 9 -29.67 10.11 23.15
CA LEU A 9 -29.13 11.10 22.22
C LEU A 9 -29.35 10.74 20.74
N VAL A 10 -29.91 9.56 20.43
CA VAL A 10 -30.30 9.20 19.06
C VAL A 10 -31.60 9.92 18.73
N ASN A 11 -31.49 10.98 17.93
CA ASN A 11 -32.63 11.73 17.44
C ASN A 11 -32.59 11.77 15.91
N SER A 12 -33.60 11.18 15.26
CA SER A 12 -33.74 11.16 13.80
C SER A 12 -34.06 12.53 13.20
N ARG A 13 -34.42 13.53 14.02
CA ARG A 13 -34.73 14.91 13.56
C ARG A 13 -33.59 15.57 12.80
N VAL A 14 -32.34 15.20 13.11
CA VAL A 14 -31.18 15.75 12.39
C VAL A 14 -31.02 15.08 11.02
N TRP A 15 -31.43 13.82 10.89
CA TRP A 15 -31.35 13.05 9.64
C TRP A 15 -32.45 13.47 8.66
N SER A 16 -33.59 13.96 9.16
CA SER A 16 -34.65 14.53 8.32
C SER A 16 -34.33 15.94 7.80
N VAL A 17 -33.26 16.58 8.30
CA VAL A 17 -32.80 17.90 7.84
C VAL A 17 -31.51 17.73 7.04
N ASN A 18 -31.65 17.59 5.73
CA ASN A 18 -30.50 17.51 4.83
C ASN A 18 -29.72 18.84 4.82
N GLY A 19 -28.39 18.76 4.80
CA GLY A 19 -27.52 19.96 4.83
C GLY A 19 -27.35 20.59 6.21
N HIS A 20 -27.86 19.98 7.29
CA HIS A 20 -27.77 20.53 8.66
C HIS A 20 -26.33 20.82 9.15
N LEU A 21 -25.33 20.19 8.54
CA LEU A 21 -23.92 20.38 8.88
C LEU A 21 -23.34 21.69 8.34
N ASN A 22 -23.89 22.24 7.25
CA ASN A 22 -23.39 23.45 6.61
C ASN A 22 -24.51 24.49 6.54
N LYS A 23 -24.32 25.64 7.21
CA LYS A 23 -25.30 26.73 7.21
C LYS A 23 -25.64 27.23 5.81
N ALA A 24 -24.70 27.16 4.85
CA ALA A 24 -24.95 27.53 3.47
C ALA A 24 -26.00 26.63 2.78
N LEU A 25 -26.11 25.37 3.22
CA LEU A 25 -27.05 24.39 2.70
C LEU A 25 -28.38 24.35 3.48
N SER A 26 -28.47 25.05 4.62
CA SER A 26 -29.65 25.01 5.51
C SER A 26 -30.94 25.55 4.90
N LYS A 27 -30.86 26.35 3.83
CA LYS A 27 -32.02 26.89 3.10
C LYS A 27 -32.69 25.89 2.16
N GLY A 28 -32.14 24.68 2.04
CA GLY A 28 -32.67 23.62 1.17
C GLY A 28 -32.23 23.74 -0.31
N PRO A 29 -32.60 22.76 -1.14
CA PRO A 29 -32.15 22.64 -2.53
C PRO A 29 -32.89 23.61 -3.46
N LEU A 30 -32.37 24.84 -3.61
CA LEU A 30 -32.85 25.77 -4.63
C LEU A 30 -32.34 25.45 -6.04
N THR A 31 -31.20 24.76 -6.14
CA THR A 31 -30.59 24.30 -7.40
C THR A 31 -30.02 22.89 -7.23
N THR A 32 -29.81 22.16 -8.32
CA THR A 32 -29.19 20.82 -8.28
C THR A 32 -27.75 20.85 -7.75
N THR A 33 -27.04 21.99 -7.86
CA THR A 33 -25.73 22.22 -7.24
C THR A 33 -25.75 21.96 -5.73
N TRP A 34 -26.88 22.21 -5.05
CA TRP A 34 -27.03 21.93 -3.64
C TRP A 34 -26.79 20.46 -3.31
N ILE A 35 -27.23 19.53 -4.18
CA ILE A 35 -27.04 18.09 -3.99
C ILE A 35 -25.56 17.76 -4.05
N TRP A 36 -24.83 18.30 -5.01
CA TRP A 36 -23.39 18.06 -5.13
C TRP A 36 -22.61 18.65 -3.93
N ASN A 37 -22.96 19.87 -3.51
CA ASN A 37 -22.34 20.50 -2.34
C ASN A 37 -22.63 19.74 -1.04
N LEU A 38 -23.83 19.17 -0.91
CA LEU A 38 -24.19 18.32 0.24
C LEU A 38 -23.20 17.14 0.40
N HIS A 39 -22.84 16.48 -0.71
CA HIS A 39 -21.91 15.36 -0.68
C HIS A 39 -20.46 15.82 -0.56
N SER A 40 -20.07 16.88 -1.29
CA SER A 40 -18.68 17.35 -1.31
C SER A 40 -18.19 17.91 0.03
N ASP A 41 -19.12 18.45 0.84
CA ASP A 41 -18.79 19.15 2.09
C ASP A 41 -19.11 18.31 3.35
N ALA A 42 -19.63 17.09 3.19
CA ALA A 42 -20.07 16.23 4.29
C ALA A 42 -18.96 15.95 5.32
N HIS A 43 -17.74 15.70 4.83
CA HIS A 43 -16.55 15.43 5.66
C HIS A 43 -15.60 16.63 5.78
N ASP A 44 -15.98 17.80 5.27
CA ASP A 44 -15.23 19.03 5.51
C ASP A 44 -15.65 19.63 6.86
N PHE A 45 -15.12 19.07 7.94
CA PHE A 45 -15.53 19.43 9.31
C PHE A 45 -15.22 20.87 9.71
N ASP A 46 -14.26 21.52 9.06
CA ASP A 46 -13.89 22.91 9.35
C ASP A 46 -14.93 23.90 8.81
N LEU A 47 -15.56 23.58 7.66
CA LEU A 47 -16.65 24.40 7.11
C LEU A 47 -17.92 24.40 7.98
N GLN A 48 -18.07 23.42 8.86
CA GLN A 48 -19.28 23.21 9.65
C GLN A 48 -19.38 24.19 10.85
N GLN A 49 -18.50 25.20 10.94
CA GLN A 49 -18.45 26.26 11.97
C GLN A 49 -18.54 25.71 13.41
N GLY A 50 -17.86 24.59 13.68
CA GLY A 50 -17.78 23.96 14.99
C GLY A 50 -16.61 24.44 15.83
N SER A 51 -16.68 24.25 17.15
CA SER A 51 -15.51 24.44 18.01
C SER A 51 -14.41 23.43 17.66
N VAL A 52 -13.13 23.77 17.90
CA VAL A 52 -11.99 22.85 17.69
C VAL A 52 -12.19 21.52 18.44
N ALA A 53 -12.90 21.55 19.58
CA ALA A 53 -13.29 20.36 20.32
C ALA A 53 -14.28 19.48 19.57
N LEU A 54 -15.27 20.06 18.90
CA LEU A 54 -16.22 19.32 18.07
C LEU A 54 -15.55 18.71 16.84
N ILE A 55 -14.66 19.45 16.16
CA ILE A 55 -13.89 18.94 15.02
C ILE A 55 -13.02 17.75 15.45
N THR A 56 -12.29 17.90 16.55
CA THR A 56 -11.46 16.82 17.13
C THR A 56 -12.29 15.58 17.45
N ARG A 57 -13.49 15.76 18.01
CA ARG A 57 -14.42 14.66 18.32
C ARG A 57 -14.90 13.96 17.05
N LYS A 58 -15.28 14.72 16.01
CA LYS A 58 -15.72 14.18 14.72
C LYS A 58 -14.61 13.38 14.04
N VAL A 59 -13.39 13.93 13.96
CA VAL A 59 -12.21 13.24 13.40
C VAL A 59 -11.93 11.93 14.15
N PHE A 60 -11.95 11.96 15.49
CA PHE A 60 -11.69 10.77 16.28
C PHE A 60 -12.78 9.69 16.09
N SER A 61 -14.05 10.09 16.15
CA SER A 61 -15.18 9.18 15.95
C SER A 61 -15.24 8.63 14.52
N SER A 62 -14.97 9.44 13.50
CA SER A 62 -14.94 8.99 12.11
C SER A 62 -13.83 7.98 11.87
N ASN A 63 -12.68 8.11 12.53
CA ASN A 63 -11.60 7.13 12.43
C ASN A 63 -12.00 5.76 13.03
N ILE A 64 -12.68 5.75 14.19
CA ILE A 64 -13.19 4.50 14.77
C ILE A 64 -14.33 3.92 13.91
N ALA A 65 -15.19 4.77 13.35
CA ALA A 65 -16.21 4.32 12.42
C ALA A 65 -15.57 3.70 11.16
N HIS A 66 -14.53 4.29 10.60
CA HIS A 66 -13.79 3.70 9.49
C HIS A 66 -13.20 2.33 9.86
N LEU A 67 -12.67 2.17 11.08
CA LEU A 67 -12.18 0.88 11.57
C LEU A 67 -13.29 -0.19 11.62
N SER A 68 -14.53 0.19 11.95
CA SER A 68 -15.66 -0.74 11.87
C SER A 68 -15.91 -1.23 10.43
N LEU A 69 -15.75 -0.38 9.42
CA LEU A 69 -15.86 -0.79 8.01
C LEU A 69 -14.74 -1.73 7.60
N VAL A 70 -13.51 -1.49 8.06
CA VAL A 70 -12.36 -2.38 7.82
C VAL A 70 -12.59 -3.75 8.45
N PHE A 71 -13.02 -3.80 9.72
CA PHE A 71 -13.35 -5.07 10.36
C PHE A 71 -14.53 -5.80 9.69
N PHE A 72 -15.54 -5.05 9.24
CA PHE A 72 -16.66 -5.65 8.52
C PHE A 72 -16.22 -6.26 7.19
N TRP A 73 -15.38 -5.54 6.43
CA TRP A 73 -14.78 -6.03 5.20
C TRP A 73 -13.93 -7.28 5.44
N LEU A 74 -13.04 -7.27 6.45
CA LEU A 74 -12.27 -8.45 6.85
C LEU A 74 -13.18 -9.62 7.24
N GLY A 75 -14.25 -9.37 8.00
CA GLY A 75 -15.25 -10.37 8.34
C GLY A 75 -15.88 -11.00 7.10
N GLY A 76 -16.22 -10.18 6.10
CA GLY A 76 -16.70 -10.63 4.80
C GLY A 76 -15.69 -11.51 4.06
N MET A 77 -14.40 -11.17 4.07
CA MET A 77 -13.36 -11.99 3.44
C MET A 77 -13.25 -13.37 4.10
N HIS A 78 -13.22 -13.44 5.43
CA HIS A 78 -13.20 -14.70 6.16
C HIS A 78 -14.49 -15.52 5.97
N LEU A 79 -15.65 -14.85 5.91
CA LEU A 79 -16.95 -15.51 5.68
C LEU A 79 -16.97 -16.20 4.31
N ASN A 80 -16.53 -15.50 3.27
CA ASN A 80 -16.45 -16.06 1.92
C ASN A 80 -15.45 -17.23 1.87
N GLY A 81 -14.29 -17.09 2.52
CA GLY A 81 -13.35 -18.19 2.72
C GLY A 81 -13.95 -19.40 3.43
N ALA A 82 -14.82 -19.17 4.41
CA ALA A 82 -15.38 -20.26 5.22
C ALA A 82 -16.52 -21.03 4.52
N TYR A 83 -17.33 -20.38 3.68
CA TYR A 83 -18.56 -20.96 3.12
C TYR A 83 -18.55 -21.14 1.61
N PHE A 84 -17.81 -20.33 0.86
CA PHE A 84 -17.90 -20.25 -0.60
C PHE A 84 -16.54 -20.43 -1.27
N SER A 85 -15.65 -21.21 -0.65
CA SER A 85 -14.28 -21.35 -1.11
C SER A 85 -13.81 -22.80 -1.21
N ASN A 86 -12.78 -23.03 -2.02
CA ASN A 86 -12.05 -24.29 -2.09
C ASN A 86 -10.85 -24.35 -1.14
N TYR A 87 -10.82 -23.53 -0.08
CA TYR A 87 -9.65 -23.39 0.80
C TYR A 87 -9.13 -24.72 1.37
N SER A 88 -10.02 -25.63 1.79
CA SER A 88 -9.61 -26.95 2.30
C SER A 88 -9.02 -27.86 1.23
N ALA A 89 -9.47 -27.74 -0.03
CA ALA A 89 -8.88 -28.48 -1.14
C ALA A 89 -7.52 -27.87 -1.53
N TRP A 90 -7.46 -26.53 -1.61
CA TRP A 90 -6.22 -25.80 -1.86
C TRP A 90 -5.14 -26.09 -0.81
N LEU A 91 -5.48 -26.21 0.48
CA LEU A 91 -4.50 -26.55 1.52
C LEU A 91 -3.86 -27.93 1.33
N LYS A 92 -4.60 -28.89 0.75
CA LYS A 92 -4.10 -30.24 0.45
C LYS A 92 -3.19 -30.25 -0.76
N ASP A 93 -3.50 -29.43 -1.76
CA ASP A 93 -2.73 -29.32 -3.00
C ASP A 93 -2.62 -27.86 -3.48
N PRO A 94 -1.75 -27.06 -2.84
CA PRO A 94 -1.61 -25.64 -3.15
C PRO A 94 -0.85 -25.38 -4.46
N LYS A 95 -0.28 -26.43 -5.07
CA LYS A 95 0.50 -26.34 -6.31
C LYS A 95 -0.39 -26.45 -7.55
N HIS A 96 -1.41 -27.30 -7.49
CA HIS A 96 -2.30 -27.56 -8.63
C HIS A 96 -3.71 -26.98 -8.47
N SER A 97 -4.16 -26.67 -7.26
CA SER A 97 -5.44 -25.99 -7.05
C SER A 97 -5.27 -24.47 -7.04
N LEU A 98 -6.16 -23.73 -7.69
CA LEU A 98 -6.17 -22.27 -7.70
C LEU A 98 -7.08 -21.72 -6.57
N PRO A 99 -6.68 -20.65 -5.85
CA PRO A 99 -7.51 -20.02 -4.84
C PRO A 99 -8.85 -19.51 -5.37
N SER A 100 -9.98 -19.97 -4.83
CA SER A 100 -11.30 -19.46 -5.18
C SER A 100 -12.17 -19.30 -3.94
N ALA A 101 -12.79 -18.14 -3.77
CA ALA A 101 -13.66 -17.83 -2.62
C ALA A 101 -14.96 -17.13 -3.02
N HIS A 102 -15.33 -17.20 -4.30
CA HIS A 102 -16.55 -16.58 -4.80
C HIS A 102 -17.16 -17.48 -5.87
N ASN A 103 -18.45 -17.76 -5.73
CA ASN A 103 -19.24 -18.52 -6.71
C ASN A 103 -20.41 -17.65 -7.20
N VAL A 104 -20.57 -17.57 -8.50
CA VAL A 104 -21.58 -16.76 -9.18
C VAL A 104 -22.86 -17.56 -9.37
N TRP A 105 -24.01 -16.97 -9.06
CA TRP A 105 -25.31 -17.61 -9.29
C TRP A 105 -25.63 -17.76 -10.77
N SER A 106 -26.21 -18.91 -11.14
CA SER A 106 -26.72 -19.18 -12.49
C SER A 106 -28.10 -18.53 -12.68
N LEU A 107 -28.10 -17.33 -13.27
CA LEU A 107 -29.32 -16.55 -13.54
C LEU A 107 -29.49 -16.25 -15.03
N VAL A 108 -28.45 -15.67 -15.64
CA VAL A 108 -28.47 -15.15 -17.02
C VAL A 108 -27.31 -15.69 -17.85
N GLY A 109 -26.72 -16.82 -17.45
CA GLY A 109 -25.50 -17.37 -18.05
C GLY A 109 -24.19 -16.83 -17.45
N GLN A 110 -24.27 -15.99 -16.41
CA GLN A 110 -23.10 -15.44 -15.70
C GLN A 110 -22.33 -16.51 -14.88
N ASP A 111 -22.90 -17.68 -14.68
CA ASP A 111 -22.24 -18.86 -14.10
C ASP A 111 -21.10 -19.40 -14.98
N ILE A 112 -20.99 -18.96 -16.24
CA ILE A 112 -19.79 -19.17 -17.06
C ILE A 112 -18.51 -18.67 -16.38
N LEU A 113 -18.62 -17.65 -15.51
CA LEU A 113 -17.50 -17.11 -14.74
C LEU A 113 -16.94 -18.08 -13.68
N ASN A 114 -17.69 -19.13 -13.33
CA ASN A 114 -17.22 -20.15 -12.41
C ASN A 114 -16.26 -21.12 -13.12
N SER A 115 -14.98 -20.74 -13.19
CA SER A 115 -13.92 -21.63 -13.70
C SER A 115 -13.72 -22.86 -12.83
N ASP A 116 -13.35 -23.98 -13.44
CA ASP A 116 -12.76 -25.10 -12.71
C ASP A 116 -11.38 -24.69 -12.19
N VAL A 117 -11.26 -24.60 -10.86
CA VAL A 117 -10.04 -24.15 -10.15
C VAL A 117 -9.33 -25.33 -9.47
N GLY A 118 -9.72 -26.57 -9.78
CA GLY A 118 -9.20 -27.76 -9.13
C GLY A 118 -9.90 -28.07 -7.80
N GLY A 119 -9.69 -29.29 -7.30
CA GLY A 119 -10.31 -29.77 -6.07
C GLY A 119 -11.83 -29.96 -6.14
N TYR A 120 -12.36 -30.26 -7.34
CA TYR A 120 -13.80 -30.39 -7.63
C TYR A 120 -14.62 -29.14 -7.27
N PHE A 121 -14.02 -27.96 -7.39
CA PHE A 121 -14.67 -26.69 -7.11
C PHE A 121 -14.69 -25.80 -8.34
N GLN A 122 -15.83 -25.14 -8.55
CA GLN A 122 -16.01 -24.14 -9.60
C GLN A 122 -16.32 -22.78 -8.98
N GLY A 123 -15.60 -21.76 -9.41
CA GLY A 123 -15.76 -20.40 -8.91
C GLY A 123 -14.78 -19.43 -9.57
N ILE A 124 -14.80 -18.18 -9.11
CA ILE A 124 -13.88 -17.15 -9.59
C ILE A 124 -12.53 -17.35 -8.90
N TYR A 125 -11.46 -17.42 -9.69
CA TYR A 125 -10.09 -17.38 -9.20
C TYR A 125 -9.79 -16.01 -8.56
N ILE A 126 -9.42 -16.01 -7.28
CA ILE A 126 -9.09 -14.79 -6.52
C ILE A 126 -7.58 -14.54 -6.50
N THR A 127 -7.18 -13.28 -6.68
CA THR A 127 -5.76 -12.85 -6.73
C THR A 127 -5.37 -11.97 -5.54
N SER A 128 -6.11 -12.07 -4.43
CA SER A 128 -5.91 -11.24 -3.23
C SER A 128 -4.82 -11.78 -2.29
N GLY A 129 -4.33 -13.00 -2.49
CA GLY A 129 -3.34 -13.65 -1.61
C GLY A 129 -3.89 -14.12 -0.26
N LEU A 130 -5.22 -14.14 -0.07
CA LEU A 130 -5.83 -14.50 1.20
C LEU A 130 -5.56 -15.95 1.62
N PHE A 131 -5.50 -16.88 0.68
CA PHE A 131 -5.26 -18.30 0.98
C PHE A 131 -3.84 -18.52 1.52
N GLN A 132 -2.86 -17.89 0.86
CA GLN A 132 -1.46 -17.90 1.29
C GLN A 132 -1.27 -17.21 2.64
N LEU A 133 -1.99 -16.11 2.86
CA LEU A 133 -2.05 -15.44 4.16
C LEU A 133 -2.62 -16.38 5.23
N TRP A 134 -3.83 -16.90 5.07
CA TRP A 134 -4.48 -17.78 6.06
C TRP A 134 -3.66 -19.02 6.40
N ARG A 135 -2.98 -19.64 5.42
CA ARG A 135 -2.03 -20.73 5.66
C ARG A 135 -0.89 -20.26 6.56
N SER A 136 -0.28 -19.11 6.25
CA SER A 136 0.79 -18.53 7.06
C SER A 136 0.34 -18.15 8.47
N GLU A 137 -0.95 -17.93 8.72
CA GLU A 137 -1.49 -17.65 10.04
C GLU A 137 -1.80 -18.93 10.86
N GLY A 138 -1.75 -20.11 10.23
CA GLY A 138 -2.11 -21.39 10.85
C GLY A 138 -3.61 -21.72 10.80
N LEU A 139 -4.38 -21.10 9.90
CA LEU A 139 -5.80 -21.41 9.73
C LEU A 139 -5.96 -22.64 8.83
N VAL A 140 -6.03 -23.83 9.40
CA VAL A 140 -6.06 -25.10 8.63
C VAL A 140 -7.46 -25.66 8.34
N THR A 141 -8.51 -25.13 8.98
CA THR A 141 -9.90 -25.57 8.77
C THR A 141 -10.84 -24.41 8.47
N GLN A 142 -11.95 -24.69 7.78
CA GLN A 142 -13.01 -23.70 7.56
C GLN A 142 -13.63 -23.19 8.87
N VAL A 143 -13.61 -23.99 9.94
CA VAL A 143 -14.10 -23.58 11.26
C VAL A 143 -13.23 -22.44 11.83
N HIS A 144 -11.91 -22.49 11.63
CA HIS A 144 -11.03 -21.39 12.03
C HIS A 144 -11.39 -20.08 11.31
N LEU A 145 -11.72 -20.13 10.03
CA LEU A 145 -12.20 -18.97 9.26
C LEU A 145 -13.55 -18.43 9.80
N LYS A 146 -14.45 -19.31 10.27
CA LYS A 146 -15.70 -18.88 10.93
C LYS A 146 -15.41 -18.14 12.23
N TYR A 147 -14.43 -18.59 13.03
CA TYR A 147 -14.00 -17.87 14.23
C TYR A 147 -13.34 -16.53 13.91
N ALA A 148 -12.48 -16.46 12.87
CA ALA A 148 -11.90 -15.20 12.40
C ALA A 148 -12.96 -14.21 11.92
N CYS A 149 -13.99 -14.69 11.23
CA CYS A 149 -15.17 -13.90 10.85
C CYS A 149 -15.91 -13.37 12.09
N ALA A 150 -16.18 -14.23 13.08
CA ALA A 150 -16.86 -13.82 14.31
C ALA A 150 -16.05 -12.77 15.09
N ALA A 151 -14.72 -12.95 15.20
CA ALA A 151 -13.84 -11.97 15.83
C ALA A 151 -13.85 -10.61 15.09
N SER A 152 -13.85 -10.64 13.76
CA SER A 152 -13.96 -9.43 12.93
C SER A 152 -15.32 -8.73 13.12
N LEU A 153 -16.42 -9.47 13.22
CA LEU A 153 -17.74 -8.91 13.52
C LEU A 153 -17.83 -8.31 14.92
N ILE A 154 -17.22 -8.95 15.93
CA ILE A 154 -17.10 -8.39 17.28
C ILE A 154 -16.30 -7.07 17.22
N GLY A 155 -15.18 -7.04 16.50
CA GLY A 155 -14.40 -5.82 16.26
C GLY A 155 -15.21 -4.71 15.57
N THR A 156 -16.07 -5.08 14.63
CA THR A 156 -17.01 -4.17 13.96
C THR A 156 -17.98 -3.54 14.96
N ILE A 157 -18.63 -4.36 15.81
CA ILE A 157 -19.59 -3.90 16.82
C ILE A 157 -18.90 -3.00 17.86
N ILE A 158 -17.74 -3.44 18.39
CA ILE A 158 -16.97 -2.66 19.37
C ILE A 158 -16.57 -1.31 18.80
N SER A 159 -16.08 -1.27 17.56
CA SER A 159 -15.68 -0.03 16.91
C SER A 159 -16.88 0.89 16.64
N CYS A 160 -17.99 0.36 16.13
CA CYS A 160 -19.21 1.14 15.91
C CYS A 160 -19.75 1.75 17.22
N CYS A 161 -19.87 0.93 18.27
CA CYS A 161 -20.25 1.38 19.61
C CYS A 161 -19.26 2.39 20.20
N GLY A 162 -17.96 2.16 20.02
CA GLY A 162 -16.91 3.08 20.46
C GLY A 162 -16.99 4.44 19.78
N SER A 163 -17.25 4.45 18.46
CA SER A 163 -17.45 5.68 17.69
C SER A 163 -18.66 6.47 18.21
N TYR A 164 -19.81 5.81 18.38
CA TYR A 164 -21.01 6.44 18.94
C TYR A 164 -20.78 6.95 20.37
N TYR A 165 -20.12 6.16 21.21
CA TYR A 165 -19.81 6.53 22.59
C TYR A 165 -18.99 7.82 22.67
N HIS A 166 -17.93 7.91 21.87
CA HIS A 166 -17.08 9.09 21.83
C HIS A 166 -17.76 10.29 21.14
N MET A 167 -18.67 10.07 20.19
CA MET A 167 -19.39 11.15 19.47
C MET A 167 -20.68 11.64 20.14
N HIS A 168 -21.29 10.86 21.02
CA HIS A 168 -22.55 11.27 21.66
C HIS A 168 -22.50 11.22 23.19
N VAL A 169 -22.01 10.13 23.78
CA VAL A 169 -22.14 9.88 25.23
C VAL A 169 -21.07 10.60 26.06
N LYS A 170 -19.78 10.35 25.80
CA LYS A 170 -18.68 10.90 26.58
C LYS A 170 -17.58 11.39 25.67
N TRP A 171 -17.33 12.69 25.70
CA TRP A 171 -16.20 13.29 25.01
C TRP A 171 -15.12 13.67 26.03
N SER A 172 -13.88 13.32 25.71
CA SER A 172 -12.72 13.76 26.48
C SER A 172 -12.31 15.17 26.07
N THR A 173 -11.45 15.81 26.87
CA THR A 173 -10.89 17.12 26.51
C THR A 173 -10.05 17.02 25.25
N VAL A 174 -9.90 18.13 24.51
CA VAL A 174 -9.02 18.20 23.32
C VAL A 174 -7.59 17.75 23.65
N SER A 175 -7.12 18.05 24.87
CA SER A 175 -5.81 17.61 25.36
C SER A 175 -5.69 16.08 25.40
N PHE A 176 -6.74 15.35 25.78
CA PHE A 176 -6.75 13.88 25.79
C PHE A 176 -6.57 13.30 24.38
N TYR A 177 -7.37 13.75 23.42
CA TYR A 177 -7.26 13.26 22.03
C TYR A 177 -5.93 13.64 21.39
N LYS A 178 -5.38 14.81 21.76
CA LYS A 178 -4.03 15.23 21.36
C LYS A 178 -2.90 14.38 21.95
N LYS A 179 -3.15 13.49 22.94
CA LYS A 179 -2.17 12.50 23.41
C LYS A 179 -2.01 11.32 22.44
N PHE A 180 -3.05 11.02 21.67
CA PHE A 180 -3.07 9.95 20.65
C PHE A 180 -2.77 10.48 19.24
N LYS A 181 -1.96 11.54 19.14
CA LYS A 181 -1.47 12.01 17.84
C LYS A 181 -0.68 10.90 17.14
N SER A 182 -0.60 11.00 15.82
CA SER A 182 0.21 10.07 15.01
C SER A 182 1.64 9.97 15.55
N LEU A 183 2.20 8.76 15.53
CA LEU A 183 3.53 8.44 16.06
C LEU A 183 3.76 8.89 17.52
N SER A 184 2.69 8.91 18.34
CA SER A 184 2.84 9.10 19.78
C SER A 184 3.63 7.95 20.40
N ILE A 185 4.26 8.22 21.55
CA ILE A 185 4.97 7.19 22.34
C ILE A 185 4.06 6.00 22.65
N HIS A 186 2.75 6.24 22.86
CA HIS A 186 1.78 5.17 23.08
C HIS A 186 1.54 4.33 21.81
N HIS A 187 1.47 4.95 20.63
CA HIS A 187 1.39 4.20 19.37
C HIS A 187 2.66 3.38 19.12
N SER A 188 3.84 3.98 19.34
CA SER A 188 5.11 3.26 19.24
C SER A 188 5.19 2.07 20.20
N ALA A 189 4.96 2.26 21.50
CA ALA A 189 5.09 1.17 22.46
C ALA A 189 3.97 0.12 22.36
N VAL A 190 2.71 0.57 22.31
CA VAL A 190 1.54 -0.31 22.43
C VAL A 190 1.12 -0.84 21.07
N LEU A 191 0.80 0.04 20.12
CA LEU A 191 0.26 -0.38 18.83
C LEU A 191 1.32 -1.12 17.99
N PHE A 192 2.52 -0.55 17.85
CA PHE A 192 3.58 -1.17 17.05
C PHE A 192 4.40 -2.18 17.86
N GLY A 193 4.86 -1.80 19.06
CA GLY A 193 5.69 -2.64 19.91
C GLY A 193 5.00 -3.90 20.40
N LEU A 194 3.97 -3.75 21.25
CA LEU A 194 3.21 -4.89 21.78
C LEU A 194 2.42 -5.61 20.68
N GLY A 195 1.94 -4.91 19.65
CA GLY A 195 1.33 -5.54 18.48
C GLY A 195 2.27 -6.51 17.78
N SER A 196 3.51 -6.10 17.51
CA SER A 196 4.52 -6.95 16.87
C SER A 196 4.97 -8.11 17.78
N LEU A 197 5.11 -7.88 19.10
CA LEU A 197 5.41 -8.97 20.05
C LEU A 197 4.27 -9.99 20.17
N SER A 198 3.02 -9.53 20.17
CA SER A 198 1.85 -10.42 20.18
C SER A 198 1.79 -11.26 18.92
N TRP A 199 2.11 -10.67 17.76
CA TRP A 199 2.17 -11.40 16.50
C TRP A 199 3.33 -12.41 16.47
N CYS A 200 4.50 -12.05 17.00
CA CYS A 200 5.61 -12.99 17.21
C CYS A 200 5.19 -14.19 18.07
N GLY A 201 4.49 -13.96 19.19
CA GLY A 201 3.97 -15.03 20.03
C GLY A 201 3.03 -15.97 19.27
N HIS A 202 2.09 -15.42 18.50
CA HIS A 202 1.21 -16.21 17.61
C HIS A 202 2.02 -17.04 16.59
N LEU A 203 3.02 -16.41 15.97
CA LEU A 203 3.85 -17.08 14.97
C LEU A 203 4.61 -18.28 15.57
N ILE A 204 5.24 -18.09 16.73
CA ILE A 204 6.03 -19.14 17.40
C ILE A 204 5.16 -20.29 17.87
N HIS A 205 4.01 -19.99 18.49
CA HIS A 205 3.22 -21.00 19.19
C HIS A 205 2.20 -21.70 18.30
N ILE A 206 1.70 -21.05 17.24
CA ILE A 206 0.62 -21.59 16.39
C ILE A 206 1.08 -21.78 14.95
N SER A 207 1.53 -20.70 14.30
CA SER A 207 1.80 -20.71 12.85
C SER A 207 2.96 -21.62 12.47
N VAL A 208 4.11 -21.50 13.14
CA VAL A 208 5.34 -22.24 12.80
C VAL A 208 5.16 -23.76 12.95
N PRO A 209 4.61 -24.30 14.07
CA PRO A 209 4.35 -25.73 14.18
C PRO A 209 3.42 -26.25 13.09
N LEU A 210 2.27 -25.60 12.87
CA LEU A 210 1.30 -26.03 11.87
C LEU A 210 1.86 -25.99 10.44
N ASN A 211 2.59 -24.94 10.09
CA ASN A 211 3.18 -24.85 8.76
C ASN A 211 4.29 -25.89 8.55
N ARG A 212 5.05 -26.26 9.58
CA ARG A 212 6.01 -27.38 9.47
C ARG A 212 5.32 -28.71 9.19
N LEU A 213 4.20 -28.99 9.86
CA LEU A 213 3.40 -30.19 9.58
C LEU A 213 2.79 -30.17 8.18
N LEU A 214 2.31 -29.01 7.73
CA LEU A 214 1.80 -28.86 6.37
C LEU A 214 2.92 -29.05 5.32
N ASP A 215 4.11 -28.54 5.60
CA ASP A 215 5.27 -28.64 4.70
C ASP A 215 5.86 -30.05 4.68
N SER A 216 5.64 -30.86 5.73
CA SER A 216 5.98 -32.29 5.76
C SER A 216 4.91 -33.20 5.14
N GLY A 217 3.79 -32.63 4.67
CA GLY A 217 2.74 -33.34 3.94
C GLY A 217 1.65 -33.96 4.83
N VAL A 218 1.54 -33.55 6.10
CA VAL A 218 0.45 -33.97 6.97
C VAL A 218 -0.87 -33.38 6.46
N ASP A 219 -1.92 -34.22 6.36
CA ASP A 219 -3.23 -33.76 5.90
C ASP A 219 -3.81 -32.72 6.89
N PRO A 220 -4.35 -31.58 6.40
CA PRO A 220 -4.94 -30.55 7.26
C PRO A 220 -6.03 -31.05 8.22
N SER A 221 -6.71 -32.15 7.91
CA SER A 221 -7.74 -32.77 8.77
C SER A 221 -7.18 -33.53 9.98
N GLN A 222 -5.89 -33.89 9.94
CA GLN A 222 -5.20 -34.61 11.01
C GLN A 222 -4.37 -33.68 11.90
N MET A 223 -4.43 -32.37 11.64
CA MET A 223 -3.68 -31.38 12.41
C MET A 223 -4.13 -31.35 13.86
N PRO A 224 -3.20 -31.22 14.83
CA PRO A 224 -3.56 -31.02 16.23
C PRO A 224 -4.35 -29.72 16.39
N CYS A 225 -5.23 -29.67 17.39
CA CYS A 225 -5.93 -28.43 17.67
C CYS A 225 -4.90 -27.37 18.13
N PRO A 226 -5.10 -26.08 17.78
CA PRO A 226 -4.19 -25.02 18.21
C PRO A 226 -3.95 -24.96 19.73
N GLN A 227 -4.89 -25.45 20.53
CA GLN A 227 -4.77 -25.53 21.99
C GLN A 227 -3.80 -26.63 22.45
N ASP A 228 -3.73 -27.75 21.72
CA ASP A 228 -2.85 -28.87 22.02
C ASP A 228 -1.38 -28.49 21.74
N LEU A 229 -1.16 -27.64 20.74
CA LEU A 229 0.15 -27.06 20.42
C LEU A 229 0.71 -26.14 21.52
N LEU A 230 -0.13 -25.67 22.44
CA LEU A 230 0.34 -24.87 23.59
C LEU A 230 0.90 -25.76 24.72
N SER A 231 0.74 -27.08 24.65
CA SER A 231 1.37 -27.99 25.60
C SER A 231 2.87 -28.08 25.38
N LEU A 232 3.65 -28.01 26.47
CA LEU A 232 5.12 -28.00 26.41
C LEU A 232 5.68 -29.28 25.75
N ASP A 233 4.98 -30.40 25.87
CA ASP A 233 5.45 -31.70 25.40
C ASP A 233 5.36 -31.84 23.87
N LEU A 234 4.27 -31.39 23.24
CA LEU A 234 4.15 -31.34 21.77
C LEU A 234 5.09 -30.30 21.15
N MET A 235 5.20 -29.11 21.76
CA MET A 235 6.16 -28.09 21.31
C MET A 235 7.59 -28.62 21.39
N ARG A 236 7.94 -29.35 22.45
CA ARG A 236 9.27 -29.94 22.61
C ARG A 236 9.52 -31.04 21.58
N SER A 237 8.55 -31.92 21.30
CA SER A 237 8.74 -33.00 20.33
C SER A 237 8.79 -32.51 18.88
N GLU A 238 8.01 -31.50 18.49
CA GLU A 238 7.96 -31.03 17.10
C GLU A 238 8.95 -29.90 16.78
N MET A 239 9.42 -29.12 17.77
CA MET A 239 10.37 -28.04 17.54
C MET A 239 11.84 -28.45 17.72
N MET A 240 12.15 -29.44 18.58
CA MET A 240 13.55 -29.68 19.02
C MET A 240 14.38 -30.68 18.19
N GLU A 241 13.80 -31.50 17.30
CA GLU A 241 14.62 -32.44 16.50
C GLU A 241 15.49 -31.77 15.40
N SER A 242 15.28 -30.48 15.12
CA SER A 242 16.03 -29.77 14.06
C SER A 242 16.64 -28.43 14.50
N GLY A 243 17.12 -28.32 15.75
CA GLY A 243 17.98 -27.19 16.15
C GLY A 243 17.27 -25.93 16.68
N PHE A 244 16.05 -26.05 17.23
CA PHE A 244 15.63 -25.12 18.28
C PHE A 244 16.13 -25.65 19.62
N GLY A 245 17.39 -25.36 19.94
CA GLY A 245 17.95 -25.67 21.26
C GLY A 245 17.27 -24.84 22.34
N ILE A 246 16.17 -25.35 22.90
CA ILE A 246 15.55 -24.82 24.12
C ILE A 246 15.52 -25.96 25.15
N GLY A 247 16.73 -26.35 25.56
CA GLY A 247 16.93 -26.93 26.89
C GLY A 247 16.57 -25.88 27.94
N SER A 248 15.96 -26.31 29.02
CA SER A 248 15.35 -25.51 30.09
C SER A 248 16.31 -24.63 30.93
N SER A 249 17.45 -24.23 30.38
CA SER A 249 18.45 -23.37 31.04
C SER A 249 18.81 -22.09 30.27
N ASP A 250 18.40 -21.92 29.01
CA ASP A 250 18.79 -20.75 28.20
C ASP A 250 17.59 -19.98 27.63
N TYR A 251 16.83 -19.31 28.51
CA TYR A 251 15.86 -18.28 28.08
C TYR A 251 16.54 -17.05 27.42
N LEU A 252 17.88 -16.98 27.50
CA LEU A 252 18.71 -15.88 26.98
C LEU A 252 19.38 -16.20 25.63
N SER A 253 19.05 -17.31 24.97
CA SER A 253 19.57 -17.66 23.63
C SER A 253 18.68 -17.19 22.47
N ILE A 254 17.79 -16.20 22.71
CA ILE A 254 17.17 -15.42 21.62
C ILE A 254 18.25 -14.69 20.78
N LEU A 255 19.46 -14.50 21.32
CA LEU A 255 20.63 -14.05 20.56
C LEU A 255 21.24 -15.14 19.64
N GLY A 256 20.92 -16.42 19.84
CA GLY A 256 21.25 -17.51 18.93
C GLY A 256 20.47 -17.46 17.61
N PHE A 257 19.33 -16.75 17.58
CA PHE A 257 18.61 -16.45 16.33
C PHE A 257 19.42 -15.57 15.38
N ALA A 258 20.29 -14.70 15.91
CA ALA A 258 21.18 -13.87 15.08
C ALA A 258 22.35 -14.67 14.50
N GLY A 259 22.79 -15.75 15.17
CA GLY A 259 23.86 -16.63 14.70
C GLY A 259 23.43 -17.58 13.58
N THR A 260 22.16 -17.99 13.54
CA THR A 260 21.60 -18.84 12.46
C THR A 260 21.17 -18.07 11.21
N LEU A 261 20.94 -16.76 11.31
CA LEU A 261 20.64 -15.89 10.15
C LEU A 261 21.79 -15.80 9.13
N ALA A 262 23.03 -16.05 9.55
CA ALA A 262 24.22 -15.97 8.68
C ALA A 262 24.48 -17.24 7.83
N GLN A 263 23.74 -18.34 8.06
CA GLN A 263 23.99 -19.64 7.40
C GLN A 263 22.75 -20.34 6.84
N CYS A 264 21.54 -19.79 7.01
CA CYS A 264 20.31 -20.42 6.51
C CYS A 264 19.93 -19.91 5.10
N LYS A 265 19.44 -20.83 4.24
CA LYS A 265 18.72 -20.47 3.01
C LYS A 265 17.63 -19.46 3.32
N LEU A 266 17.45 -18.46 2.46
CA LEU A 266 16.46 -17.40 2.64
C LEU A 266 15.03 -17.91 2.41
N LEU A 267 14.83 -18.80 1.43
CA LEU A 267 13.52 -19.36 1.09
C LEU A 267 13.40 -20.82 1.52
N ASN A 268 12.19 -21.20 1.90
CA ASN A 268 11.77 -22.56 2.16
C ASN A 268 11.55 -23.28 0.81
N PRO A 269 12.31 -24.35 0.50
CA PRO A 269 12.20 -25.07 -0.77
C PRO A 269 10.82 -25.69 -1.02
N SER A 270 10.05 -25.99 0.05
CA SER A 270 8.73 -26.61 -0.08
C SER A 270 7.63 -25.62 -0.48
N THR A 271 7.82 -24.33 -0.17
CA THR A 271 6.76 -23.31 -0.29
C THR A 271 7.17 -22.09 -1.11
N GLY A 272 8.47 -21.91 -1.40
CA GLY A 272 9.00 -20.73 -2.08
C GLY A 272 8.89 -19.43 -1.27
N SER A 273 8.67 -19.51 0.05
CA SER A 273 8.52 -18.34 0.92
C SER A 273 9.65 -18.21 1.95
N VAL A 274 9.82 -17.03 2.53
CA VAL A 274 10.69 -16.85 3.71
C VAL A 274 10.23 -17.79 4.83
N PHE A 275 11.18 -18.35 5.57
CA PHE A 275 10.87 -19.19 6.71
C PHE A 275 10.07 -18.41 7.76
N LEU A 276 8.91 -18.93 8.18
CA LEU A 276 8.06 -18.27 9.19
C LEU A 276 8.76 -18.06 10.54
N GLY A 277 9.75 -18.88 10.88
CA GLY A 277 10.62 -18.66 12.04
C GLY A 277 11.47 -17.38 11.92
N GLN A 278 11.96 -17.05 10.72
CA GLN A 278 12.67 -15.78 10.47
C GLN A 278 11.71 -14.58 10.54
N VAL A 279 10.48 -14.75 10.05
CA VAL A 279 9.41 -13.74 10.19
C VAL A 279 9.08 -13.49 11.67
N ALA A 280 8.99 -14.55 12.48
CA ALA A 280 8.78 -14.43 13.93
C ALA A 280 9.92 -13.66 14.61
N ALA A 281 11.18 -13.98 14.29
CA ALA A 281 12.34 -13.27 14.82
C ALA A 281 12.34 -11.79 14.43
N HIS A 282 11.99 -11.48 13.18
CA HIS A 282 11.84 -10.10 12.72
C HIS A 282 10.80 -9.33 13.54
N HIS A 283 9.62 -9.93 13.78
CA HIS A 283 8.58 -9.32 14.60
C HIS A 283 8.98 -9.16 16.07
N PHE A 284 9.77 -10.09 16.63
CA PHE A 284 10.38 -9.92 17.94
C PHE A 284 11.30 -8.71 17.98
N SER A 285 12.26 -8.62 17.06
CA SER A 285 13.22 -7.53 16.98
C SER A 285 12.54 -6.17 16.81
N ILE A 286 11.57 -6.07 15.89
CA ILE A 286 10.77 -4.84 15.69
C ILE A 286 10.01 -4.47 16.96
N GLY A 287 9.37 -5.43 17.61
CA GLY A 287 8.62 -5.21 18.84
C GLY A 287 9.50 -4.63 19.96
N VAL A 288 10.69 -5.20 20.16
CA VAL A 288 11.68 -4.71 21.12
C VAL A 288 12.16 -3.30 20.76
N VAL A 289 12.50 -3.04 19.49
CA VAL A 289 12.96 -1.72 19.02
C VAL A 289 11.92 -0.63 19.31
N PHE A 290 10.64 -0.89 19.01
CA PHE A 290 9.58 0.10 19.26
C PHE A 290 9.32 0.35 20.75
N ILE A 291 9.38 -0.69 21.59
CA ILE A 291 9.20 -0.54 23.05
C ILE A 291 10.40 0.20 23.67
N MET A 292 11.62 -0.23 23.36
CA MET A 292 12.84 0.39 23.88
C MET A 292 12.99 1.84 23.40
N GLY A 293 12.73 2.10 22.11
CA GLY A 293 12.70 3.45 21.56
C GLY A 293 11.68 4.35 22.25
N SER A 294 10.52 3.79 22.63
CA SER A 294 9.50 4.51 23.40
C SER A 294 9.95 4.83 24.83
N ILE A 295 10.59 3.88 25.53
CA ILE A 295 11.12 4.08 26.89
C ILE A 295 12.21 5.17 26.87
N ILE A 296 13.13 5.10 25.91
CA ILE A 296 14.16 6.12 25.70
C ILE A 296 13.50 7.47 25.39
N GLY A 297 12.48 7.50 24.53
CA GLY A 297 11.73 8.70 24.18
C GLY A 297 11.06 9.38 25.38
N ILE A 298 10.49 8.60 26.31
CA ILE A 298 9.91 9.11 27.57
C ILE A 298 11.01 9.74 28.43
N ARG A 299 12.14 9.04 28.61
CA ARG A 299 13.26 9.51 29.43
C ARG A 299 13.89 10.78 28.85
N TYR A 300 14.12 10.82 27.54
CA TYR A 300 14.70 11.98 26.85
C TYR A 300 13.82 13.23 26.93
N ARG A 301 12.49 13.07 26.77
CA ARG A 301 11.53 14.18 26.88
C ARG A 301 11.46 14.75 28.29
N SER A 302 11.77 13.95 29.31
CA SER A 302 11.80 14.39 30.71
C SER A 302 13.10 15.11 31.11
N TYR A 303 14.21 14.93 30.39
CA TYR A 303 15.54 15.37 30.82
C TYR A 303 16.17 16.51 29.99
N HIS A 304 15.79 16.73 28.72
CA HIS A 304 16.54 17.64 27.83
C HIS A 304 15.75 18.84 27.26
N ARG A 305 16.33 20.05 27.43
CA ARG A 305 15.96 21.33 26.78
C ARG A 305 15.95 21.32 25.24
N ILE A 306 16.54 20.31 24.59
CA ILE A 306 16.53 20.12 23.12
C ILE A 306 15.13 19.73 22.65
N GLY A 307 14.39 18.96 23.45
CA GLY A 307 12.99 18.62 23.19
C GLY A 307 12.10 19.86 23.08
N GLU A 308 12.37 20.93 23.85
CA GLU A 308 11.64 22.19 23.72
C GLU A 308 11.94 22.93 22.42
N LYS A 309 13.18 22.91 21.91
CA LYS A 309 13.55 23.59 20.66
C LYS A 309 12.91 22.91 19.45
N ILE A 310 12.95 21.58 19.37
CA ILE A 310 12.30 20.79 18.31
C ILE A 310 10.78 20.88 18.43
N SER A 311 10.23 20.82 19.66
CA SER A 311 8.80 21.00 19.92
C SER A 311 8.31 22.37 19.48
N ARG A 312 9.07 23.45 19.73
CA ARG A 312 8.74 24.80 19.25
C ARG A 312 8.79 24.92 17.72
N ALA A 313 9.78 24.29 17.07
CA ALA A 313 9.90 24.32 15.61
C ALA A 313 8.81 23.51 14.89
N THR A 314 8.31 22.44 15.51
CA THR A 314 7.29 21.54 14.94
C THR A 314 5.88 21.80 15.45
N ALA A 315 5.70 22.66 16.47
CA ALA A 315 4.42 22.98 17.09
C ALA A 315 3.32 23.39 16.09
N PRO A 316 3.59 24.20 15.04
CA PRO A 316 2.57 24.55 14.05
C PRO A 316 2.05 23.32 13.28
N LEU A 317 2.97 22.44 12.82
CA LEU A 317 2.62 21.20 12.13
C LEU A 317 1.94 20.20 13.07
N ALA A 318 2.36 20.16 14.33
CA ALA A 318 1.81 19.27 15.33
C ALA A 318 0.40 19.67 15.79
N ASN A 319 -0.05 20.90 15.57
CA ASN A 319 -1.36 21.38 16.05
C ASN A 319 -2.46 21.41 14.99
N SER A 320 -2.12 21.31 13.71
CA SER A 320 -3.06 21.16 12.60
C SER A 320 -3.37 19.69 12.33
N TRP A 321 -4.64 19.37 12.10
CA TRP A 321 -5.06 18.03 11.63
C TRP A 321 -4.67 17.81 10.17
N HIS A 322 -4.73 18.83 9.32
CA HIS A 322 -4.34 18.74 7.91
C HIS A 322 -2.84 18.55 7.74
N ALA A 323 -2.00 19.21 8.54
CA ALA A 323 -0.55 18.99 8.51
C ALA A 323 -0.18 17.55 8.92
N GLN A 324 -0.80 17.04 10.00
CA GLN A 324 -0.58 15.65 10.41
C GLN A 324 -1.07 14.66 9.36
N LEU A 325 -2.27 14.88 8.82
CA LEU A 325 -2.83 14.02 7.78
C LEU A 325 -1.96 14.03 6.52
N SER A 326 -1.47 15.19 6.10
CA SER A 326 -0.52 15.29 4.97
C SER A 326 0.73 14.45 5.19
N ILE A 327 1.40 14.58 6.34
CA ILE A 327 2.61 13.81 6.65
C ILE A 327 2.30 12.30 6.71
N ASN A 328 1.21 11.92 7.38
CA ASN A 328 0.83 10.52 7.51
C ASN A 328 0.52 9.90 6.14
N LEU A 329 -0.20 10.62 5.28
CA LEU A 329 -0.50 10.16 3.92
C LEU A 329 0.77 10.00 3.07
N ALA A 330 1.73 10.91 3.20
CA ALA A 330 3.01 10.81 2.50
C ALA A 330 3.80 9.57 2.95
N ILE A 331 3.87 9.33 4.27
CA ILE A 331 4.57 8.17 4.83
C ILE A 331 3.84 6.87 4.48
N THR A 332 2.54 6.78 4.72
CA THR A 332 1.74 5.57 4.43
C THR A 332 1.70 5.26 2.94
N GLY A 333 1.58 6.27 2.08
CA GLY A 333 1.64 6.10 0.64
C GLY A 333 2.99 5.57 0.17
N SER A 334 4.09 6.13 0.71
CA SER A 334 5.45 5.64 0.41
C SER A 334 5.68 4.23 0.94
N LEU A 335 5.18 3.90 2.14
CA LEU A 335 5.26 2.55 2.70
C LEU A 335 4.44 1.54 1.89
N SER A 336 3.30 1.94 1.31
CA SER A 336 2.53 1.08 0.41
C SER A 336 3.32 0.75 -0.86
N ILE A 337 3.98 1.74 -1.48
CA ILE A 337 4.86 1.53 -2.64
C ILE A 337 6.06 0.65 -2.26
N ALA A 338 6.69 0.92 -1.11
CA ALA A 338 7.79 0.10 -0.61
C ALA A 338 7.35 -1.35 -0.37
N PHE A 339 6.17 -1.57 0.21
CA PHE A 339 5.59 -2.89 0.41
C PHE A 339 5.39 -3.61 -0.93
N ALA A 340 4.85 -2.94 -1.95
CA ALA A 340 4.74 -3.50 -3.31
C ALA A 340 6.11 -4.00 -3.80
N HIS A 341 7.16 -3.20 -3.70
CA HIS A 341 8.50 -3.63 -4.13
C HIS A 341 9.10 -4.76 -3.29
N ILE A 342 8.81 -4.80 -1.99
CA ILE A 342 9.34 -5.83 -1.09
C ILE A 342 8.61 -7.16 -1.28
N VAL A 343 7.28 -7.16 -1.41
CA VAL A 343 6.48 -8.40 -1.38
C VAL A 343 6.74 -9.31 -2.58
N TYR A 344 7.06 -8.75 -3.75
CA TYR A 344 7.44 -9.58 -4.91
C TYR A 344 8.90 -10.01 -4.86
N ALA A 345 9.80 -9.17 -4.36
CA ALA A 345 11.23 -9.46 -4.34
C ALA A 345 11.61 -10.43 -3.21
N ILE A 346 10.86 -10.39 -2.10
CA ILE A 346 11.03 -11.21 -0.90
C ILE A 346 9.66 -11.84 -0.59
N PRO A 347 9.35 -13.01 -1.17
CA PRO A 347 8.06 -13.65 -0.98
C PRO A 347 7.91 -14.17 0.45
N VAL A 348 7.05 -13.55 1.24
CA VAL A 348 6.87 -13.90 2.67
C VAL A 348 5.83 -15.02 2.86
N TYR A 349 4.83 -15.10 1.99
CA TYR A 349 3.71 -16.03 2.14
C TYR A 349 3.91 -17.33 1.37
N PRO A 350 3.65 -18.51 1.97
CA PRO A 350 3.77 -19.82 1.31
C PRO A 350 2.99 -19.89 -0.01
N TYR A 351 3.63 -20.38 -1.09
CA TYR A 351 3.06 -20.53 -2.44
C TYR A 351 2.60 -19.23 -3.12
N CYS A 352 2.86 -18.06 -2.52
CA CYS A 352 2.48 -16.79 -3.13
C CYS A 352 3.33 -16.46 -4.35
N ALA A 353 4.63 -16.78 -4.32
CA ALA A 353 5.55 -16.41 -5.39
C ALA A 353 5.33 -17.19 -6.69
N SER A 354 4.87 -18.44 -6.59
CA SER A 354 4.49 -19.29 -7.73
C SER A 354 3.12 -18.92 -8.32
N ASP A 355 2.36 -18.07 -7.62
CA ASP A 355 1.05 -17.56 -8.01
C ASP A 355 1.23 -16.15 -8.62
N TYR A 356 1.71 -16.11 -9.87
CA TYR A 356 2.06 -14.86 -10.57
C TYR A 356 0.91 -13.85 -10.62
N PRO A 357 -0.36 -14.23 -10.90
CA PRO A 357 -1.48 -13.28 -10.86
C PRO A 357 -1.68 -12.63 -9.49
N THR A 358 -1.52 -13.38 -8.39
CA THR A 358 -1.58 -12.81 -7.04
C THR A 358 -0.45 -11.81 -6.80
N VAL A 359 0.79 -12.14 -7.18
CA VAL A 359 1.94 -11.22 -7.03
C VAL A 359 1.73 -9.94 -7.84
N LEU A 360 1.30 -10.07 -9.09
CA LEU A 360 1.01 -8.93 -9.98
C LEU A 360 -0.10 -8.04 -9.41
N CYS A 361 -1.19 -8.64 -8.93
CA CYS A 361 -2.31 -7.90 -8.36
C CYS A 361 -1.92 -7.20 -7.05
N LEU A 362 -1.14 -7.84 -6.17
CA LEU A 362 -0.65 -7.22 -4.94
C LEU A 362 0.29 -6.04 -5.23
N PHE A 363 1.24 -6.20 -6.15
CA PHE A 363 2.11 -5.11 -6.60
C PHE A 363 1.28 -3.94 -7.13
N THR A 364 0.40 -4.22 -8.09
CA THR A 364 -0.43 -3.21 -8.75
C THR A 364 -1.35 -2.48 -7.76
N HIS A 365 -2.00 -3.22 -6.88
CA HIS A 365 -2.88 -2.69 -5.85
C HIS A 365 -2.13 -1.71 -4.94
N HIS A 366 -1.00 -2.12 -4.37
CA HIS A 366 -0.27 -1.32 -3.40
C HIS A 366 0.45 -0.10 -4.03
N MET A 367 0.84 -0.20 -5.30
CA MET A 367 1.34 0.96 -6.07
C MET A 367 0.23 2.01 -6.24
N TRP A 368 -0.98 1.61 -6.68
CA TRP A 368 -2.11 2.53 -6.85
C TRP A 368 -2.57 3.18 -5.54
N ILE A 369 -2.68 2.39 -4.47
CA ILE A 369 -2.99 2.92 -3.14
C ILE A 369 -1.92 3.93 -2.72
N GLY A 370 -0.64 3.58 -2.90
CA GLY A 370 0.48 4.44 -2.54
C GLY A 370 0.46 5.79 -3.25
N GLY A 371 0.30 5.82 -4.58
CA GLY A 371 0.22 7.07 -5.34
C GLY A 371 -0.97 7.94 -4.97
N LYS A 372 -2.16 7.34 -4.75
CA LYS A 372 -3.35 8.07 -4.30
C LYS A 372 -3.13 8.75 -2.94
N LEU A 373 -2.51 8.03 -1.99
CA LEU A 373 -2.18 8.60 -0.68
C LEU A 373 -1.14 9.73 -0.79
N ILE A 374 -0.12 9.59 -1.62
CA ILE A 374 0.88 10.66 -1.86
C ILE A 374 0.24 11.92 -2.48
N VAL A 375 -0.64 11.78 -3.45
CA VAL A 375 -1.40 12.93 -4.01
C VAL A 375 -2.28 13.58 -2.93
N GLY A 376 -2.95 12.76 -2.12
CA GLY A 376 -3.70 13.22 -0.94
C GLY A 376 -2.84 13.98 0.07
N ALA A 377 -1.57 13.60 0.23
CA ALA A 377 -0.62 14.31 1.07
C ALA A 377 -0.38 15.74 0.57
N GLY A 378 -0.18 15.93 -0.74
CA GLY A 378 -0.06 17.25 -1.36
C GLY A 378 -1.34 18.09 -1.27
N ALA A 379 -2.51 17.44 -1.35
CA ALA A 379 -3.80 18.09 -1.16
C ALA A 379 -3.94 18.65 0.26
N HIS A 380 -3.69 17.82 1.29
CA HIS A 380 -3.77 18.26 2.68
C HIS A 380 -2.66 19.22 3.08
N ALA A 381 -1.48 19.17 2.45
CA ALA A 381 -0.46 20.20 2.58
C ALA A 381 -1.00 21.55 2.07
N SER A 382 -1.63 21.58 0.91
CA SER A 382 -2.22 22.80 0.34
C SER A 382 -3.37 23.34 1.18
N ILE A 383 -4.23 22.47 1.72
CA ILE A 383 -5.30 22.87 2.65
C ILE A 383 -4.71 23.47 3.92
N PHE A 384 -3.67 22.85 4.50
CA PHE A 384 -2.93 23.40 5.63
C PHE A 384 -2.38 24.80 5.32
N MET A 385 -1.77 24.99 4.15
CA MET A 385 -1.22 26.29 3.73
C MET A 385 -2.28 27.40 3.69
N ILE A 386 -3.52 27.07 3.35
CA ILE A 386 -4.61 28.05 3.24
C ILE A 386 -5.30 28.29 4.59
N ARG A 387 -5.77 27.22 5.24
CA ARG A 387 -6.67 27.30 6.39
C ARG A 387 -5.93 27.45 7.73
N ASP A 388 -4.85 26.70 7.89
CA ASP A 388 -4.23 26.49 9.21
C ASP A 388 -2.91 27.26 9.37
N MET A 389 -2.33 27.73 8.26
CA MET A 389 -1.07 28.50 8.25
C MET A 389 -1.24 29.95 8.76
N HIS A 390 -2.29 30.24 9.52
CA HIS A 390 -2.60 31.54 10.08
C HIS A 390 -2.93 31.44 11.57
N CYS A 391 -1.96 31.80 12.43
CA CYS A 391 -2.11 32.48 13.73
C CYS A 391 -0.82 32.31 14.56
N TYR A 392 0.30 32.77 14.04
CA TYR A 392 1.46 33.09 14.85
C TYR A 392 1.96 34.44 14.37
N SER A 393 1.50 35.48 15.08
CA SER A 393 1.96 36.88 15.02
C SER A 393 3.46 36.98 14.76
N LYS A 394 3.92 38.13 14.24
CA LYS A 394 5.32 38.55 14.01
C LYS A 394 6.38 38.06 15.02
N ASN A 395 5.99 37.59 16.21
CA ASN A 395 6.84 37.04 17.27
C ASN A 395 6.93 35.50 17.36
N TYR A 396 6.19 34.72 16.55
CA TYR A 396 6.14 33.24 16.68
C TYR A 396 6.34 32.44 15.38
N CYS A 397 6.53 33.08 14.22
CA CYS A 397 6.98 32.40 12.99
C CYS A 397 8.48 32.03 13.07
N ASN A 398 8.81 31.09 13.95
CA ASN A 398 10.15 30.51 14.09
C ASN A 398 10.26 29.09 13.51
N SER A 399 9.40 28.69 12.56
CA SER A 399 9.84 27.66 11.60
C SER A 399 10.61 28.36 10.49
N PHE A 400 11.85 28.78 10.80
CA PHE A 400 12.79 29.40 9.87
C PHE A 400 12.78 28.67 8.52
N ILE A 401 12.67 27.33 8.54
CA ILE A 401 12.65 26.46 7.36
C ILE A 401 11.45 26.69 6.44
N LEU A 402 10.20 26.69 6.94
CA LEU A 402 9.03 26.84 6.06
C LEU A 402 9.00 28.24 5.43
N GLN A 403 9.32 29.28 6.20
CA GLN A 403 9.41 30.63 5.66
C GLN A 403 10.54 30.76 4.64
N LEU A 404 11.69 30.13 4.89
CA LEU A 404 12.79 30.07 3.94
C LEU A 404 12.37 29.40 2.62
N ILE A 405 11.66 28.27 2.69
CA ILE A 405 11.13 27.58 1.50
C ILE A 405 10.19 28.48 0.72
N LEU A 406 9.27 29.19 1.39
CA LEU A 406 8.34 30.11 0.74
C LEU A 406 9.03 31.32 0.11
N ASN A 407 10.05 31.87 0.78
CA ASN A 407 10.85 32.99 0.25
C ASN A 407 11.66 32.58 -0.98
N HIS A 408 12.10 31.33 -1.07
CA HIS A 408 12.85 30.78 -2.20
C HIS A 408 12.03 29.89 -3.14
N ARG A 409 10.69 29.94 -3.06
CA ARG A 409 9.80 29.05 -3.81
C ARG A 409 10.02 29.10 -5.31
N ASP A 410 10.28 30.28 -5.87
CA ASP A 410 10.48 30.45 -7.30
C ASP A 410 11.77 29.74 -7.77
N VAL A 411 12.82 29.75 -6.94
CA VAL A 411 14.08 29.05 -7.23
C VAL A 411 13.87 27.53 -7.16
N ILE A 412 13.16 27.05 -6.14
CA ILE A 412 12.86 25.62 -5.99
C ILE A 412 12.04 25.11 -7.19
N ILE A 413 10.97 25.83 -7.56
CA ILE A 413 10.12 25.46 -8.68
C ILE A 413 10.89 25.57 -10.01
N ALA A 414 11.69 26.62 -10.22
CA ALA A 414 12.48 26.77 -11.45
C ALA A 414 13.49 25.62 -11.65
N ASN A 415 14.20 25.21 -10.58
CA ASN A 415 15.10 24.06 -10.65
C ASN A 415 14.34 22.76 -10.92
N LEU A 416 13.17 22.58 -10.31
CA LEU A 416 12.38 21.37 -10.51
C LEU A 416 11.76 21.31 -11.92
N VAL A 417 11.40 22.46 -12.51
CA VAL A 417 11.05 22.57 -13.94
C VAL A 417 12.24 22.16 -14.80
N TRP A 418 13.43 22.71 -14.54
CA TRP A 418 14.63 22.35 -15.29
C TRP A 418 14.94 20.85 -15.22
N VAL A 419 14.91 20.24 -14.02
CA VAL A 419 15.10 18.79 -13.84
C VAL A 419 14.04 18.00 -14.60
N SER A 420 12.77 18.40 -14.54
CA SER A 420 11.69 17.67 -15.22
C SER A 420 11.86 17.74 -16.74
N VAL A 421 12.21 18.91 -17.28
CA VAL A 421 12.49 19.09 -18.72
C VAL A 421 13.73 18.31 -19.14
N ALA A 422 14.82 18.40 -18.38
CA ALA A 422 16.06 17.68 -18.63
C ALA A 422 15.83 16.17 -18.63
N ASN A 423 15.13 15.65 -17.61
CA ASN A 423 14.76 14.24 -17.55
C ASN A 423 13.89 13.84 -18.74
N GLY A 424 12.91 14.66 -19.14
CA GLY A 424 12.07 14.37 -20.31
C GLY A 424 12.88 14.22 -21.60
N PHE A 425 13.79 15.16 -21.89
CA PHE A 425 14.66 15.08 -23.08
C PHE A 425 15.65 13.92 -23.03
N HIS A 426 16.23 13.62 -21.87
CA HIS A 426 17.27 12.58 -21.71
C HIS A 426 16.73 11.22 -21.26
N SER A 427 15.41 11.03 -21.27
CA SER A 427 14.76 9.73 -21.07
C SER A 427 13.84 9.43 -22.23
N PHE A 428 12.69 10.11 -22.32
CA PHE A 428 11.72 9.91 -23.39
C PHE A 428 12.29 10.26 -24.77
N GLY A 429 13.16 11.27 -24.85
CA GLY A 429 13.89 11.58 -26.09
C GLY A 429 14.77 10.43 -26.59
N LEU A 430 15.30 9.57 -25.70
CA LEU A 430 16.07 8.39 -26.09
C LEU A 430 15.19 7.33 -26.77
N TYR A 431 13.94 7.19 -26.32
CA TYR A 431 12.99 6.29 -26.97
C TYR A 431 12.64 6.77 -28.39
N ILE A 432 12.36 8.07 -28.55
CA ILE A 432 12.10 8.66 -29.88
C ILE A 432 13.31 8.49 -30.80
N HIS A 433 14.53 8.72 -30.28
CA HIS A 433 15.78 8.47 -31.00
C HIS A 433 15.87 7.02 -31.47
N ASN A 434 15.63 6.06 -30.57
CA ASN A 434 15.68 4.64 -30.88
C ASN A 434 14.60 4.23 -31.92
N ASP A 435 13.35 4.68 -31.77
CA ASP A 435 12.29 4.45 -32.76
C ASP A 435 12.67 4.98 -34.14
N THR A 436 13.24 6.19 -34.20
CA THR A 436 13.66 6.83 -35.45
C THR A 436 14.77 6.05 -36.13
N LEU A 437 15.81 5.65 -35.38
CA LEU A 437 16.94 4.91 -35.94
C LEU A 437 16.57 3.48 -36.34
N GLN A 438 15.70 2.83 -35.56
CA GLN A 438 15.16 1.52 -35.92
C GLN A 438 14.36 1.59 -37.23
N ALA A 439 13.53 2.63 -37.39
CA ALA A 439 12.78 2.85 -38.62
C ALA A 439 13.67 3.19 -39.83
N LEU A 440 14.81 3.86 -39.61
CA LEU A 440 15.81 4.15 -40.64
C LEU A 440 16.73 2.96 -40.96
N GLY A 441 16.56 1.82 -40.29
CA GLY A 441 17.39 0.63 -40.50
C GLY A 441 18.83 0.78 -40.02
N ARG A 442 19.07 1.57 -38.97
CA ARG A 442 20.39 1.81 -38.34
C ARG A 442 20.46 1.25 -36.92
N PRO A 443 20.36 -0.09 -36.72
CA PRO A 443 20.36 -0.69 -35.38
C PRO A 443 21.66 -0.47 -34.59
N GLU A 444 22.77 -0.21 -35.27
CA GLU A 444 24.09 0.06 -34.67
C GLU A 444 24.17 1.39 -33.91
N ASP A 445 23.26 2.33 -34.19
CA ASP A 445 23.24 3.68 -33.60
C ASP A 445 22.19 3.83 -32.48
N ILE A 446 21.47 2.75 -32.18
CA ILE A 446 20.44 2.69 -31.13
C ILE A 446 21.10 2.61 -29.75
N PHE A 447 20.42 3.12 -28.72
CA PHE A 447 20.78 2.81 -27.34
C PHE A 447 20.24 1.44 -26.95
N SER A 448 21.09 0.42 -26.94
CA SER A 448 20.75 -0.95 -26.53
C SER A 448 21.99 -1.70 -26.03
N ASP A 449 21.78 -2.87 -25.41
CA ASP A 449 22.89 -3.68 -24.89
C ASP A 449 23.82 -4.23 -26.00
N ASN A 450 23.34 -4.29 -27.25
CA ASN A 450 24.11 -4.80 -28.40
C ASN A 450 24.82 -3.69 -29.21
N SER A 451 24.65 -2.42 -28.85
CA SER A 451 25.17 -1.27 -29.60
C SER A 451 25.68 -0.18 -28.64
N ILE A 452 25.03 0.99 -28.55
CA ILE A 452 25.44 2.06 -27.64
C ILE A 452 24.84 1.78 -26.25
N GLN A 453 25.67 1.30 -25.33
CA GLN A 453 25.23 0.86 -24.01
C GLN A 453 25.09 2.01 -23.01
N LEU A 454 23.98 2.04 -22.26
CA LEU A 454 23.79 2.90 -21.09
C LEU A 454 23.53 2.03 -19.86
N LYS A 455 24.59 1.40 -19.33
CA LYS A 455 24.44 0.46 -18.22
C LYS A 455 24.16 1.16 -16.88
N PRO A 456 23.26 0.63 -16.04
CA PRO A 456 23.00 1.17 -14.71
C PRO A 456 24.08 0.73 -13.70
N VAL A 457 25.30 1.25 -13.86
CA VAL A 457 26.49 0.83 -13.08
C VAL A 457 26.30 0.92 -11.57
N PHE A 458 25.59 1.95 -11.07
CA PHE A 458 25.33 2.09 -9.64
C PHE A 458 24.36 1.03 -9.09
N ALA A 459 23.34 0.65 -9.86
CA ALA A 459 22.42 -0.40 -9.45
C ALA A 459 23.12 -1.76 -9.44
N ALA A 460 23.94 -2.04 -10.47
CA ALA A 460 24.77 -3.24 -10.53
C ALA A 460 25.79 -3.29 -9.38
N TRP A 461 26.40 -2.16 -9.01
CA TRP A 461 27.29 -2.07 -7.86
C TRP A 461 26.55 -2.39 -6.55
N VAL A 462 25.34 -1.86 -6.35
CA VAL A 462 24.53 -2.19 -5.16
C VAL A 462 24.15 -3.67 -5.12
N GLN A 463 23.79 -4.28 -6.25
CA GLN A 463 23.55 -5.73 -6.35
C GLN A 463 24.82 -6.53 -6.01
N SER A 464 25.99 -6.08 -6.45
CA SER A 464 27.27 -6.75 -6.19
C SER A 464 27.69 -6.79 -4.71
N LEU A 465 27.12 -5.91 -3.88
CA LEU A 465 27.36 -5.93 -2.43
C LEU A 465 26.82 -7.19 -1.76
N GLY A 466 26.00 -7.99 -2.45
CA GLY A 466 25.51 -9.27 -1.93
C GLY A 466 24.64 -9.14 -0.68
N ILE A 467 24.13 -7.94 -0.38
CA ILE A 467 23.26 -7.67 0.77
C ILE A 467 22.04 -8.60 0.73
N VAL A 468 21.58 -8.92 -0.48
CA VAL A 468 20.62 -9.98 -0.76
C VAL A 468 21.08 -10.69 -2.03
N SER A 469 21.55 -11.94 -1.93
CA SER A 469 21.77 -12.80 -3.11
C SER A 469 20.45 -13.41 -3.55
N PHE A 470 20.17 -13.38 -4.85
CA PHE A 470 18.94 -13.93 -5.45
C PHE A 470 19.32 -15.09 -6.38
N ASP A 471 19.77 -16.22 -5.81
CA ASP A 471 19.97 -17.41 -6.63
C ASP A 471 18.65 -17.87 -7.27
N ILE A 472 18.73 -18.66 -8.33
CA ILE A 472 17.55 -19.19 -9.02
C ILE A 472 16.83 -20.14 -8.06
N GLU A 473 15.65 -19.73 -7.63
CA GLU A 473 14.77 -20.50 -6.74
C GLU A 473 13.54 -20.93 -7.53
N VAL A 474 13.30 -22.24 -7.55
CA VAL A 474 12.24 -22.88 -8.34
C VAL A 474 11.32 -23.64 -7.41
N LEU A 475 10.02 -23.47 -7.60
CA LEU A 475 8.98 -24.24 -6.92
C LEU A 475 8.09 -24.90 -7.97
N ASP A 476 8.05 -26.24 -7.95
CA ASP A 476 7.21 -27.03 -8.85
C ASP A 476 7.42 -26.71 -10.34
N GLY A 477 8.69 -26.55 -10.74
CA GLY A 477 9.08 -26.16 -12.09
C GLY A 477 8.86 -24.68 -12.41
N LYS A 478 8.19 -23.89 -11.58
CA LYS A 478 8.04 -22.44 -11.78
C LYS A 478 9.16 -21.67 -11.12
N VAL A 479 9.69 -20.65 -11.79
CA VAL A 479 10.66 -19.73 -11.20
C VAL A 479 9.94 -18.84 -10.19
N VAL A 480 10.37 -18.91 -8.93
CA VAL A 480 9.85 -18.13 -7.81
C VAL A 480 10.65 -16.85 -7.64
N ARG A 481 11.98 -16.94 -7.82
CA ARG A 481 12.89 -15.81 -7.64
C ARG A 481 14.16 -16.02 -8.45
N LEU A 482 14.70 -14.94 -8.97
CA LEU A 482 15.92 -14.92 -9.79
C LEU A 482 16.60 -13.55 -9.65
N THR A 483 17.93 -13.51 -9.70
CA THR A 483 18.70 -12.26 -9.79
C THR A 483 18.39 -11.58 -11.12
N GLN A 484 17.73 -10.44 -11.06
CA GLN A 484 17.44 -9.64 -12.25
C GLN A 484 18.71 -8.96 -12.76
N GLU A 485 19.11 -9.30 -13.98
CA GLU A 485 20.11 -8.55 -14.71
C GLU A 485 19.54 -7.20 -15.17
N LEU A 486 20.29 -6.13 -14.94
CA LEU A 486 19.90 -4.76 -15.27
C LEU A 486 20.72 -4.24 -16.46
N GLY A 487 20.05 -4.05 -17.59
CA GLY A 487 20.64 -3.61 -18.85
C GLY A 487 20.32 -2.15 -19.21
N THR A 488 20.59 -1.81 -20.47
CA THR A 488 20.31 -0.47 -21.04
C THR A 488 18.81 -0.15 -21.02
N ALA A 489 17.96 -1.15 -21.29
CA ALA A 489 16.51 -1.02 -21.19
C ALA A 489 16.05 -0.61 -19.78
N ASP A 490 16.59 -1.27 -18.74
CA ASP A 490 16.31 -0.94 -17.35
C ASP A 490 16.76 0.49 -17.02
N PHE A 491 17.94 0.91 -17.49
CA PHE A 491 18.40 2.29 -17.32
C PHE A 491 17.42 3.30 -17.93
N MET A 492 16.97 3.07 -19.16
CA MET A 492 16.07 3.97 -19.87
C MET A 492 14.72 4.12 -19.14
N VAL A 493 14.08 3.01 -18.76
CA VAL A 493 12.77 3.04 -18.09
C VAL A 493 12.84 3.63 -16.67
N HIS A 494 13.93 3.41 -15.92
CA HIS A 494 14.11 4.05 -14.61
C HIS A 494 14.25 5.57 -14.72
N HIS A 495 14.84 6.10 -15.79
CA HIS A 495 14.86 7.55 -16.03
C HIS A 495 13.49 8.09 -16.46
N ILE A 496 12.64 7.29 -17.10
CA ILE A 496 11.22 7.63 -17.30
C ILE A 496 10.49 7.71 -15.95
N HIS A 497 10.69 6.74 -15.05
CA HIS A 497 10.12 6.82 -13.70
C HIS A 497 10.56 8.08 -12.98
N ALA A 498 11.86 8.42 -13.05
CA ALA A 498 12.38 9.64 -12.48
C ALA A 498 11.69 10.88 -13.11
N PHE A 499 11.57 10.93 -14.43
CA PHE A 499 10.86 12.01 -15.13
C PHE A 499 9.41 12.18 -14.65
N THR A 500 8.62 11.10 -14.60
CA THR A 500 7.20 11.16 -14.23
C THR A 500 7.01 11.47 -12.75
N ILE A 501 7.86 10.95 -11.86
CA ILE A 501 7.83 11.25 -10.42
C ILE A 501 8.19 12.72 -10.17
N HIS A 502 9.27 13.23 -10.81
CA HIS A 502 9.67 14.63 -10.65
C HIS A 502 8.61 15.60 -11.19
N THR A 503 7.94 15.25 -12.29
CA THR A 503 6.86 16.07 -12.84
C THR A 503 5.62 16.05 -11.94
N THR A 504 5.28 14.89 -11.36
CA THR A 504 4.21 14.80 -10.34
C THR A 504 4.54 15.66 -9.12
N LEU A 505 5.78 15.56 -8.61
CA LEU A 505 6.28 16.38 -7.50
C LEU A 505 6.25 17.87 -7.84
N LEU A 506 6.62 18.26 -9.07
CA LEU A 506 6.57 19.64 -9.54
C LEU A 506 5.16 20.22 -9.41
N ILE A 507 4.16 19.49 -9.89
CA ILE A 507 2.77 19.95 -9.86
C ILE A 507 2.27 20.07 -8.42
N LEU A 508 2.48 19.03 -7.60
CA LEU A 508 2.06 19.03 -6.19
C LEU A 508 2.75 20.15 -5.39
N LEU A 509 4.08 20.25 -5.49
CA LEU A 509 4.86 21.23 -4.75
C LEU A 509 4.51 22.66 -5.19
N LYS A 510 4.35 22.90 -6.50
CA LYS A 510 3.91 24.19 -7.04
C LYS A 510 2.54 24.59 -6.48
N GLY A 511 1.61 23.64 -6.39
CA GLY A 511 0.30 23.85 -5.79
C GLY A 511 0.38 24.28 -4.32
N VAL A 512 1.23 23.61 -3.54
CA VAL A 512 1.44 23.89 -2.10
C VAL A 512 2.09 25.26 -1.88
N VAL A 513 3.23 25.55 -2.51
CA VAL A 513 4.01 26.77 -2.24
C VAL A 513 3.38 28.05 -2.82
N ASN A 514 2.52 27.91 -3.83
CA ASN A 514 1.76 29.02 -4.42
C ASN A 514 0.29 29.01 -4.01
N ALA A 515 -0.08 28.27 -2.96
CA ALA A 515 -1.46 28.18 -2.52
C ALA A 515 -2.03 29.52 -2.07
N ARG A 516 -1.19 30.30 -1.37
CA ARG A 516 -1.60 31.54 -0.70
C ARG A 516 -1.44 32.79 -1.55
N SER A 517 -0.45 32.80 -2.42
CA SER A 517 -0.14 33.92 -3.30
C SER A 517 0.73 33.45 -4.46
N SER A 518 0.71 34.19 -5.55
CA SER A 518 1.57 34.03 -6.73
C SER A 518 1.85 35.40 -7.32
N ARG A 519 2.80 35.51 -8.26
CA ARG A 519 3.05 36.80 -8.95
C ARG A 519 1.85 37.29 -9.78
N LEU A 520 1.02 36.37 -10.28
CA LEU A 520 -0.13 36.68 -11.13
C LEU A 520 -1.35 37.13 -10.32
N VAL A 521 -1.62 36.43 -9.21
CA VAL A 521 -2.71 36.70 -8.26
C VAL A 521 -2.12 36.67 -6.86
N ASN A 522 -2.10 37.83 -6.19
CA ASN A 522 -1.44 38.03 -4.91
C ASN A 522 -2.31 37.58 -3.73
N ASP A 523 -3.63 37.66 -3.88
CA ASP A 523 -4.68 37.45 -2.88
C ASP A 523 -5.36 36.08 -2.99
N LYS A 524 -4.68 35.08 -3.56
CA LYS A 524 -5.20 33.70 -3.70
C LYS A 524 -5.69 33.08 -2.40
N LEU A 525 -5.14 33.52 -1.26
CA LEU A 525 -5.60 33.10 0.06
C LEU A 525 -7.11 33.33 0.26
N GLU A 526 -7.62 34.48 -0.17
CA GLU A 526 -9.02 34.87 0.00
C GLU A 526 -9.97 34.04 -0.87
N LEU A 527 -9.47 33.53 -1.99
CA LEU A 527 -10.20 32.63 -2.90
C LEU A 527 -10.33 31.20 -2.33
N GLY A 528 -9.51 30.84 -1.33
CA GLY A 528 -9.56 29.55 -0.65
C GLY A 528 -8.84 28.41 -1.40
N PHE A 529 -9.23 27.17 -1.12
CA PHE A 529 -8.57 25.97 -1.66
C PHE A 529 -9.15 25.50 -3.00
N ARG A 530 -10.49 25.51 -3.12
CA ARG A 530 -11.24 24.94 -4.25
C ARG A 530 -12.05 26.05 -4.93
N TYR A 531 -11.51 26.58 -6.03
CA TYR A 531 -12.14 27.59 -6.89
C TYR A 531 -11.63 27.43 -8.33
N PRO A 532 -12.40 27.80 -9.37
CA PRO A 532 -12.05 27.49 -10.75
C PRO A 532 -11.02 28.46 -11.39
N CYS A 533 -11.14 29.76 -11.09
CA CYS A 533 -10.30 30.83 -11.63
C CYS A 533 -10.51 32.16 -10.88
N ASP A 534 -9.75 33.19 -11.25
CA ASP A 534 -9.96 34.62 -10.92
C ASP A 534 -10.35 35.42 -12.18
N GLY A 535 -11.26 34.86 -12.98
CA GLY A 535 -11.77 35.45 -14.23
C GLY A 535 -10.83 35.40 -15.44
N PRO A 536 -11.28 35.90 -16.60
CA PRO A 536 -10.53 35.85 -17.86
C PRO A 536 -9.45 36.94 -17.99
N GLY A 537 -9.35 37.86 -17.03
CA GLY A 537 -8.34 38.92 -17.04
C GLY A 537 -6.90 38.38 -16.95
N ARG A 538 -5.90 39.27 -17.12
CA ARG A 538 -4.46 38.94 -17.04
C ARG A 538 -4.00 37.83 -18.02
N GLY A 539 -4.71 37.65 -19.13
CA GLY A 539 -4.44 36.61 -20.12
C GLY A 539 -5.15 35.26 -19.85
N GLY A 540 -5.96 35.19 -18.79
CA GLY A 540 -6.67 33.98 -18.36
C GLY A 540 -6.06 33.38 -17.09
N THR A 541 -6.89 33.15 -16.07
CA THR A 541 -6.46 32.62 -14.76
C THR A 541 -7.06 31.26 -14.43
N CYS A 542 -7.37 30.46 -15.46
CA CYS A 542 -7.87 29.11 -15.29
C CYS A 542 -6.88 28.24 -14.50
N GLN A 543 -7.40 27.34 -13.66
CA GLN A 543 -6.61 26.31 -12.97
C GLN A 543 -5.49 26.83 -12.07
N ILE A 544 -5.66 28.03 -11.50
CA ILE A 544 -4.68 28.57 -10.56
C ILE A 544 -4.88 28.06 -9.13
N SER A 545 -6.02 27.45 -8.78
CA SER A 545 -6.27 27.02 -7.41
C SER A 545 -5.36 25.85 -7.02
N PRO A 546 -5.11 25.65 -5.71
CA PRO A 546 -4.37 24.46 -5.28
C PRO A 546 -5.12 23.17 -5.58
N TRP A 547 -6.46 23.18 -5.53
CA TRP A 547 -7.27 22.04 -5.93
C TRP A 547 -7.03 21.65 -7.40
N ASP A 548 -6.88 22.62 -8.31
CA ASP A 548 -6.56 22.33 -9.71
C ASP A 548 -5.17 21.70 -9.88
N HIS A 549 -4.21 22.03 -9.02
CA HIS A 549 -2.91 21.37 -9.03
C HIS A 549 -3.04 19.90 -8.57
N ILE A 550 -3.94 19.61 -7.62
CA ILE A 550 -4.24 18.21 -7.24
C ILE A 550 -4.92 17.47 -8.39
N TYR A 551 -5.87 18.11 -9.07
CA TYR A 551 -6.49 17.58 -10.28
C TYR A 551 -5.44 17.20 -11.33
N LEU A 552 -4.50 18.10 -11.67
CA LEU A 552 -3.41 17.81 -12.61
C LEU A 552 -2.46 16.72 -12.10
N ALA A 553 -2.18 16.69 -10.80
CA ALA A 553 -1.30 15.69 -10.20
C ALA A 553 -1.90 14.29 -10.24
N VAL A 554 -3.23 14.13 -10.24
CA VAL A 554 -3.87 12.81 -10.43
C VAL A 554 -3.51 12.21 -11.78
N PHE A 555 -3.51 13.00 -12.86
CA PHE A 555 -3.12 12.52 -14.19
C PHE A 555 -1.65 12.13 -14.26
N TRP A 556 -0.77 12.93 -13.64
CA TRP A 556 0.66 12.63 -13.63
C TRP A 556 1.02 11.46 -12.71
N MET A 557 0.31 11.30 -11.59
CA MET A 557 0.40 10.11 -10.75
C MET A 557 -0.09 8.88 -11.52
N TYR A 558 -1.22 8.99 -12.23
CA TYR A 558 -1.71 7.92 -13.12
C TYR A 558 -0.65 7.55 -14.16
N ASN A 559 -0.12 8.52 -14.89
CA ASN A 559 0.92 8.28 -15.89
C ASN A 559 2.16 7.62 -15.28
N SER A 560 2.65 8.16 -14.16
CA SER A 560 3.84 7.64 -13.48
C SER A 560 3.66 6.21 -13.01
N LEU A 561 2.52 5.88 -12.39
CA LEU A 561 2.27 4.54 -11.89
C LEU A 561 2.02 3.57 -13.04
N SER A 562 1.26 3.94 -14.06
CA SER A 562 1.01 3.08 -15.22
C SER A 562 2.31 2.64 -15.89
N VAL A 563 3.29 3.55 -16.07
CA VAL A 563 4.60 3.18 -16.62
C VAL A 563 5.36 2.22 -15.70
N VAL A 564 5.38 2.46 -14.38
CA VAL A 564 6.03 1.54 -13.42
C VAL A 564 5.37 0.16 -13.44
N LEU A 565 4.04 0.10 -13.57
CA LEU A 565 3.28 -1.14 -13.62
C LEU A 565 3.52 -1.90 -14.92
N PHE A 566 3.54 -1.23 -16.07
CA PHE A 566 3.89 -1.85 -17.35
C PHE A 566 5.33 -2.34 -17.36
N HIS A 567 6.26 -1.56 -16.82
CA HIS A 567 7.64 -2.00 -16.64
C HIS A 567 7.73 -3.25 -15.78
N TYR A 568 7.09 -3.24 -14.61
CA TYR A 568 7.08 -4.39 -13.73
C TYR A 568 6.49 -5.62 -14.41
N PHE A 569 5.31 -5.48 -15.02
CA PHE A 569 4.63 -6.59 -15.70
C PHE A 569 5.51 -7.19 -16.81
N TRP A 570 6.03 -6.36 -17.71
CA TRP A 570 6.86 -6.85 -18.82
C TRP A 570 8.19 -7.45 -18.34
N LYS A 571 8.88 -6.78 -17.40
CA LYS A 571 10.15 -7.29 -16.86
C LYS A 571 9.98 -8.63 -16.16
N MET A 572 8.89 -8.79 -15.41
CA MET A 572 8.62 -10.04 -14.72
C MET A 572 8.30 -11.18 -15.69
N GLU A 573 7.46 -10.97 -16.71
CA GLU A 573 7.16 -12.01 -17.71
C GLU A 573 8.34 -12.36 -18.62
N SER A 574 9.18 -11.37 -18.93
CA SER A 574 10.31 -11.53 -19.84
C SER A 574 11.51 -12.18 -19.17
N ASP A 575 11.88 -11.71 -17.98
CA ASP A 575 13.22 -11.98 -17.43
C ASP A 575 13.17 -12.70 -16.08
N VAL A 576 11.99 -12.98 -15.51
CA VAL A 576 11.86 -13.62 -14.19
C VAL A 576 10.96 -14.84 -14.21
N TRP A 577 9.67 -14.63 -14.46
CA TRP A 577 8.66 -15.68 -14.45
C TRP A 577 8.81 -16.59 -15.65
N GLY A 578 8.57 -17.87 -15.42
CA GLY A 578 8.81 -18.90 -16.41
C GLY A 578 8.87 -20.29 -15.81
N VAL A 579 9.06 -21.27 -16.68
CA VAL A 579 9.25 -22.67 -16.31
C VAL A 579 10.73 -23.04 -16.39
N TYR A 580 11.27 -23.60 -15.33
CA TYR A 580 12.63 -24.13 -15.30
C TYR A 580 12.65 -25.55 -15.86
N ASP A 581 13.33 -25.74 -16.98
CA ASP A 581 13.54 -27.06 -17.57
C ASP A 581 14.78 -27.71 -16.95
N THR A 582 14.56 -28.80 -16.21
CA THR A 582 15.60 -29.56 -15.54
C THR A 582 16.54 -30.28 -16.51
N SER A 583 16.09 -30.56 -17.74
CA SER A 583 16.88 -31.29 -18.74
C SER A 583 17.89 -30.40 -19.45
N SER A 584 17.50 -29.17 -19.81
CA SER A 584 18.36 -28.20 -20.47
C SER A 584 19.06 -27.23 -19.51
N GLN A 585 18.70 -27.24 -18.22
CA GLN A 585 19.13 -26.27 -17.20
C GLN A 585 18.87 -24.81 -17.64
N LYS A 586 17.77 -24.58 -18.35
CA LYS A 586 17.36 -23.26 -18.84
C LYS A 586 15.98 -22.89 -18.35
N ILE A 587 15.76 -21.59 -18.21
CA ILE A 587 14.44 -21.03 -17.93
C ILE A 587 13.76 -20.71 -19.26
N MET A 588 12.56 -21.21 -19.42
CA MET A 588 11.62 -20.77 -20.45
C MET A 588 10.75 -19.67 -19.86
N HIS A 589 11.15 -18.42 -20.07
CA HIS A 589 10.38 -17.25 -19.64
C HIS A 589 9.06 -17.13 -20.41
N ILE A 590 8.06 -16.47 -19.80
CA ILE A 590 6.71 -16.34 -20.38
C ILE A 590 6.76 -15.64 -21.74
N SER A 591 7.49 -14.52 -21.86
CA SER A 591 7.69 -13.81 -23.13
C SER A 591 9.06 -14.07 -23.78
N GLY A 592 9.86 -14.98 -23.23
CA GLY A 592 11.10 -15.44 -23.86
C GLY A 592 12.28 -14.46 -23.81
N GLY A 593 12.37 -13.59 -22.80
CA GLY A 593 13.52 -12.67 -22.64
C GLY A 593 13.51 -11.49 -23.61
N ASP A 594 12.33 -11.06 -24.06
CA ASP A 594 12.15 -10.05 -25.10
C ASP A 594 12.27 -8.59 -24.61
N PHE A 595 12.26 -8.35 -23.30
CA PHE A 595 12.30 -7.01 -22.70
C PHE A 595 13.57 -6.26 -23.09
N SER A 596 14.75 -6.84 -22.89
CA SER A 596 16.05 -6.19 -23.19
C SER A 596 16.21 -5.82 -24.67
N VAL A 597 15.50 -6.54 -25.56
CA VAL A 597 15.57 -6.36 -27.01
C VAL A 597 14.56 -5.33 -27.49
N ASN A 598 13.31 -5.42 -27.02
CA ASN A 598 12.19 -4.67 -27.61
C ASN A 598 11.84 -3.40 -26.82
N SER A 599 12.06 -3.37 -25.51
CA SER A 599 11.60 -2.26 -24.65
C SER A 599 12.39 -0.97 -24.81
N GLY A 600 13.46 -0.94 -25.62
CA GLY A 600 14.21 0.28 -25.93
C GLY A 600 13.47 1.28 -26.84
N THR A 601 12.30 0.93 -27.38
CA THR A 601 11.53 1.73 -28.36
C THR A 601 10.06 1.82 -27.96
N ILE A 602 9.37 2.93 -28.23
CA ILE A 602 7.92 3.06 -27.97
C ILE A 602 7.14 2.05 -28.81
N ASN A 603 7.57 1.79 -30.04
CA ASN A 603 6.96 0.77 -30.87
C ASN A 603 7.02 -0.63 -30.24
N GLY A 604 8.11 -0.98 -29.55
CA GLY A 604 8.21 -2.22 -28.78
C GLY A 604 7.20 -2.31 -27.64
N TRP A 605 7.05 -1.24 -26.85
CA TRP A 605 6.00 -1.17 -25.80
C TRP A 605 4.59 -1.32 -26.38
N LEU A 606 4.32 -0.75 -27.57
CA LEU A 606 3.03 -0.91 -28.22
C LEU A 606 2.81 -2.32 -28.76
N ARG A 607 3.77 -2.87 -29.50
CA ARG A 607 3.64 -4.12 -30.24
C ARG A 607 3.80 -5.35 -29.34
N ASP A 608 4.89 -5.40 -28.60
CA ASP A 608 5.33 -6.63 -27.91
C ASP A 608 4.74 -6.72 -26.50
N LEU A 609 4.42 -5.58 -25.88
CA LEU A 609 3.68 -5.55 -24.62
C LEU A 609 2.17 -5.34 -24.85
N LEU A 610 1.73 -4.13 -25.23
CA LEU A 610 0.30 -3.78 -25.19
C LEU A 610 -0.53 -4.60 -26.18
N TRP A 611 -0.10 -4.71 -27.43
CA TRP A 611 -0.85 -5.43 -28.46
C TRP A 611 -0.80 -6.95 -28.23
N SER A 612 0.40 -7.50 -27.99
CA SER A 612 0.58 -8.94 -27.76
C SER A 612 -0.17 -9.43 -26.51
N GLN A 613 0.00 -8.75 -25.37
CA GLN A 613 -0.58 -9.18 -24.09
C GLN A 613 -2.05 -8.76 -23.93
N ALA A 614 -2.61 -7.97 -24.86
CA ALA A 614 -4.05 -7.73 -24.91
C ALA A 614 -4.83 -8.90 -25.54
N ALA A 615 -4.16 -9.86 -26.19
CA ALA A 615 -4.81 -10.98 -26.86
C ALA A 615 -5.76 -11.76 -25.93
N GLN A 616 -5.34 -12.03 -24.70
CA GLN A 616 -6.12 -12.78 -23.71
C GLN A 616 -7.40 -12.05 -23.30
N VAL A 617 -7.33 -10.73 -23.09
CA VAL A 617 -8.51 -9.96 -22.64
C VAL A 617 -9.53 -9.80 -23.76
N ILE A 618 -9.10 -9.62 -25.02
CA ILE A 618 -10.03 -9.48 -26.15
C ILE A 618 -10.58 -10.83 -26.65
N GLN A 619 -9.87 -11.93 -26.41
CA GLN A 619 -10.33 -13.30 -26.72
C GLN A 619 -11.00 -14.00 -25.53
N SER A 620 -11.25 -13.29 -24.43
CA SER A 620 -11.83 -13.84 -23.20
C SER A 620 -13.31 -14.24 -23.33
N TYR A 621 -14.01 -13.77 -24.36
CA TYR A 621 -15.44 -14.00 -24.54
C TYR A 621 -15.75 -15.49 -24.73
N GLY A 622 -16.81 -15.99 -24.09
CA GLY A 622 -17.14 -17.43 -24.10
C GLY A 622 -16.27 -18.28 -23.17
N THR A 623 -15.45 -17.67 -22.32
CA THR A 623 -14.67 -18.35 -21.28
C THR A 623 -15.02 -17.80 -19.88
N SER A 624 -14.47 -18.42 -18.85
CA SER A 624 -14.63 -17.97 -17.45
C SER A 624 -13.99 -16.62 -17.16
N ILE A 625 -13.07 -16.16 -18.00
CA ILE A 625 -12.43 -14.84 -17.88
C ILE A 625 -13.13 -13.74 -18.68
N SER A 626 -14.29 -14.02 -19.29
CA SER A 626 -15.08 -13.05 -20.08
C SER A 626 -15.47 -11.79 -19.30
N GLY A 627 -15.61 -11.88 -17.97
CA GLY A 627 -15.81 -10.72 -17.09
C GLY A 627 -14.71 -9.66 -17.24
N TYR A 628 -13.45 -10.07 -17.44
CA TYR A 628 -12.35 -9.13 -17.68
C TYR A 628 -12.48 -8.42 -19.04
N GLY A 629 -12.90 -9.12 -20.10
CA GLY A 629 -13.16 -8.52 -21.41
C GLY A 629 -14.29 -7.48 -21.38
N LEU A 630 -15.35 -7.74 -20.60
CA LEU A 630 -16.44 -6.78 -20.39
C LEU A 630 -15.99 -5.55 -19.60
N ILE A 631 -15.24 -5.75 -18.51
CA ILE A 631 -14.68 -4.65 -17.71
C ILE A 631 -13.69 -3.83 -18.54
N PHE A 632 -12.88 -4.49 -19.37
CA PHE A 632 -11.92 -3.83 -20.26
C PHE A 632 -12.61 -2.87 -21.22
N ILE A 633 -13.67 -3.31 -21.92
CA ILE A 633 -14.43 -2.43 -22.81
C ILE A 633 -15.17 -1.35 -22.02
N GLY A 634 -15.76 -1.68 -20.86
CA GLY A 634 -16.46 -0.69 -20.03
C GLY A 634 -15.56 0.37 -19.42
N ALA A 635 -14.24 0.12 -19.34
CA ALA A 635 -13.25 1.07 -18.85
C ALA A 635 -12.67 1.99 -19.95
N HIS A 636 -12.74 1.58 -21.23
CA HIS A 636 -12.42 2.42 -22.38
C HIS A 636 -13.57 3.39 -22.68
#